data_AF-A0A0Q7IQH3-F1
#
_entry.id   AF-A0A0Q7IQH3-F1
#
_cell.length_a   1.000
_cell.length_b   1.000
_cell.length_c   1.000
_cell.angle_alpha   90.00
_cell.angle_beta   90.00
_cell.angle_gamma   90.00
#
_symmetry.space_group_name_H-M   'P 1'
#
loop_
_entity.id
_entity.type
_entity.pdbx_description
1 polymer ?
#
loop_
_entity_poly.entity_id
_entity_poly.type
_entity_poly.pdbx_seq_one_letter_code
_entity_poly.pdbx_strand_id
1 'polypeptide(L)'
;MIKRLEVDEPKDIIDPPFGQRAFPSKLKSPQDIIRNGNQPPYKVLLDNPDWKRPVYKSYWHSSVSGGRWSYVPTRLYYAQHRLFTDITAGASEYYDFVHDIGLEEELGHSSTEPKDESQIIRLGQIVVVVMQAKIEKVLTSGNQVVIVARPKRNGVQVVTVNKVNMMLDDQKEAILFQLVTPEGDEIDYSVL
;
A
#
# COMPACT_ATOMS: atom_id res chain seq x y z
N MET A 1 -7.59 -8.58 -28.78
CA MET A 1 -6.42 -7.80 -29.26
C MET A 1 -5.46 -7.72 -28.10
N ILE A 2 -4.33 -8.44 -28.15
CA ILE A 2 -3.33 -8.48 -27.08
C ILE A 2 -2.74 -7.07 -26.96
N LYS A 3 -3.12 -6.29 -25.94
CA LYS A 3 -2.40 -5.06 -25.59
C LYS A 3 -0.96 -5.50 -25.32
N ARG A 4 -0.01 -4.91 -26.06
CA ARG A 4 1.41 -5.26 -26.02
C ARG A 4 1.88 -5.20 -24.56
N LEU A 5 2.40 -6.33 -24.07
CA LEU A 5 2.77 -6.55 -22.66
C LEU A 5 3.95 -5.69 -22.22
N GLU A 6 4.74 -5.29 -23.21
CA GLU A 6 5.87 -4.39 -23.12
C GLU A 6 5.57 -3.12 -23.93
N VAL A 7 6.42 -2.12 -23.75
CA VAL A 7 6.42 -0.92 -24.59
C VAL A 7 6.72 -1.27 -26.04
N ASP A 8 6.03 -0.62 -26.97
CA ASP A 8 6.14 -0.89 -28.41
C ASP A 8 7.55 -0.65 -28.97
N GLU A 9 8.28 0.26 -28.36
CA GLU A 9 9.65 0.61 -28.68
C GLU A 9 10.50 0.54 -27.42
N PRO A 10 11.76 0.09 -27.51
CA PRO A 10 12.69 0.12 -26.39
C PRO A 10 12.83 1.56 -25.86
N LYS A 11 12.44 1.76 -24.60
CA LYS A 11 12.56 3.04 -23.91
C LYS A 11 12.75 2.84 -22.42
N ASP A 12 13.47 3.78 -21.81
CA ASP A 12 13.58 3.85 -20.36
C ASP A 12 12.29 4.42 -19.78
N ILE A 13 11.75 3.74 -18.78
CA ILE A 13 10.62 4.20 -17.96
C ILE A 13 11.18 4.44 -16.56
N ILE A 14 11.26 5.72 -16.16
CA ILE A 14 11.81 6.12 -14.86
C ILE A 14 10.68 6.18 -13.83
N ASP A 15 9.54 6.75 -14.21
CA ASP A 15 8.37 6.88 -13.35
C ASP A 15 7.40 5.72 -13.57
N PRO A 16 6.61 5.32 -12.56
CA PRO A 16 5.56 4.33 -12.77
C PRO A 16 4.63 4.74 -13.91
N PRO A 17 4.01 3.77 -14.60
CA PRO A 17 3.10 4.04 -15.73
C PRO A 17 1.76 4.67 -15.30
N PHE A 18 1.65 5.16 -14.06
CA PHE A 18 0.47 5.78 -13.47
C PHE A 18 0.86 7.04 -12.70
N GLY A 19 -0.09 7.96 -12.55
CA GLY A 19 0.15 9.26 -11.92
C GLY A 19 0.57 9.12 -10.46
N GLN A 20 1.62 9.87 -10.09
CA GLN A 20 2.03 10.03 -8.69
C GLN A 20 1.50 11.35 -8.13
N ARG A 21 1.10 11.34 -6.86
CA ARG A 21 0.77 12.56 -6.12
C ARG A 21 2.05 13.17 -5.55
N ALA A 22 2.09 14.50 -5.47
CA ALA A 22 3.18 15.18 -4.77
C ALA A 22 3.15 14.84 -3.28
N PHE A 23 4.31 14.88 -2.64
CA PHE A 23 4.42 14.78 -1.18
C PHE A 23 3.70 15.95 -0.50
N PRO A 24 3.20 15.75 0.74
CA PRO A 24 2.62 16.83 1.53
C PRO A 24 3.66 17.94 1.78
N SER A 25 3.19 19.18 1.90
CA SER A 25 4.06 20.37 1.97
C SER A 25 4.85 20.45 3.27
N LYS A 26 4.35 19.81 4.33
CA LYS A 26 4.98 19.73 5.65
C LYS A 26 5.47 18.32 5.90
N LEU A 27 6.80 18.17 5.92
CA LEU A 27 7.47 16.91 6.23
C LEU A 27 8.29 17.05 7.53
N LYS A 28 8.14 16.06 8.40
CA LYS A 28 8.99 15.79 9.56
C LYS A 28 9.82 14.54 9.28
N SER A 29 10.97 14.44 9.96
CA SER A 29 11.77 13.22 9.88
C SER A 29 11.00 12.04 10.49
N PRO A 30 11.22 10.79 10.00
CA PRO A 30 10.64 9.62 10.65
C PRO A 30 11.00 9.51 12.12
N GLN A 31 12.23 9.90 12.52
CA GLN A 31 12.65 9.90 13.92
C GLN A 31 11.83 10.85 14.79
N ASP A 32 11.47 12.03 14.28
CA ASP A 32 10.63 12.96 15.03
C ASP A 32 9.22 12.41 15.24
N ILE A 33 8.67 11.73 14.23
CA ILE A 33 7.35 11.10 14.32
C ILE A 33 7.41 9.86 15.22
N ILE A 34 8.49 9.09 15.22
CA ILE A 34 8.70 7.96 16.15
C ILE A 34 8.66 8.43 17.60
N ARG A 35 9.24 9.60 17.89
CA ARG A 35 9.32 10.16 19.25
C ARG A 35 8.04 10.87 19.68
N ASN A 36 7.42 11.63 18.78
CA ASN A 36 6.40 12.62 19.12
C ASN A 36 5.06 12.42 18.38
N GLY A 37 4.96 11.43 17.50
CA GLY A 37 3.78 11.14 16.71
C GLY A 37 2.66 10.52 17.54
N ASN A 38 1.43 10.63 17.02
CA ASN A 38 0.26 10.00 17.62
C ASN A 38 0.12 8.57 17.11
N GLN A 39 -0.34 7.65 17.96
CA GLN A 39 -0.61 6.27 17.54
C GLN A 39 -2.12 6.10 17.27
N PRO A 40 -2.59 6.20 16.01
CA PRO A 40 -3.99 5.96 15.71
C PRO A 40 -4.34 4.49 15.98
N PRO A 41 -5.60 4.18 16.34
CA PRO A 41 -6.05 2.80 16.35
C PRO A 41 -5.97 2.22 14.93
N TYR A 42 -5.48 0.99 14.84
CA TYR A 42 -5.47 0.21 13.60
C TYR A 42 -5.97 -1.21 13.87
N LYS A 43 -6.53 -1.85 12.84
CA LYS A 43 -6.97 -3.26 12.87
C LYS A 43 -6.02 -4.09 12.01
N VAL A 44 -5.67 -5.30 12.45
CA VAL A 44 -4.91 -6.27 11.64
C VAL A 44 -5.92 -7.11 10.86
N LEU A 45 -5.85 -7.07 9.53
CA LEU A 45 -6.68 -7.89 8.65
C LEU A 45 -6.01 -9.21 8.28
N LEU A 46 -4.68 -9.19 8.13
CA LEU A 46 -3.86 -10.36 7.81
C LEU A 46 -2.53 -10.25 8.53
N ASP A 47 -2.11 -11.35 9.15
CA ASP A 47 -0.75 -11.54 9.66
C ASP A 47 -0.31 -12.95 9.29
N ASN A 48 0.51 -13.05 8.26
CA ASN A 48 1.05 -14.32 7.80
C ASN A 48 2.58 -14.22 7.70
N PRO A 49 3.33 -14.65 8.73
CA PRO A 49 4.79 -14.53 8.76
C PRO A 49 5.51 -15.48 7.78
N ASP A 50 4.82 -16.54 7.33
CA ASP A 50 5.38 -17.55 6.43
C ASP A 50 5.03 -17.30 4.96
N TRP A 51 4.23 -16.27 4.68
CA TRP A 51 3.86 -15.90 3.33
C TRP A 51 5.10 -15.60 2.48
N LYS A 52 5.14 -16.20 1.29
CA LYS A 52 6.21 -15.99 0.33
C LYS A 52 5.68 -15.14 -0.80
N ARG A 53 6.38 -14.02 -1.07
CA ARG A 53 6.04 -13.16 -2.18
C ARG A 53 6.07 -13.95 -3.50
N PRO A 54 4.95 -14.02 -4.24
CA PRO A 54 4.95 -14.72 -5.51
C PRO A 54 5.79 -13.94 -6.51
N VAL A 55 6.66 -14.66 -7.24
CA VAL A 55 7.35 -14.11 -8.42
C VAL A 55 6.36 -14.01 -9.59
N TYR A 56 5.36 -14.90 -9.61
CA TYR A 56 4.34 -14.95 -10.65
C TYR A 56 3.03 -15.50 -10.08
N LYS A 57 1.90 -14.94 -10.51
CA LYS A 57 0.54 -15.46 -10.29
C LYS A 57 -0.09 -15.75 -11.65
N SER A 58 -0.84 -16.84 -11.75
CA SER A 58 -1.44 -17.28 -13.03
C SER A 58 -2.33 -16.22 -13.68
N TYR A 59 -3.03 -15.41 -12.88
CA TYR A 59 -3.87 -14.30 -13.35
C TYR A 59 -3.08 -13.09 -13.88
N TRP A 60 -1.75 -13.05 -13.72
CA TRP A 60 -0.90 -12.07 -14.43
C TRP A 60 -0.57 -12.50 -15.86
N HIS A 61 -1.00 -13.69 -16.30
CA HIS A 61 -0.83 -14.10 -17.68
C HIS A 61 -1.72 -13.26 -18.61
N SER A 62 -1.17 -12.92 -19.78
CA SER A 62 -1.84 -12.06 -20.78
C SER A 62 -3.13 -12.65 -21.35
N SER A 63 -3.30 -13.98 -21.28
CA SER A 63 -4.53 -14.66 -21.69
C SER A 63 -5.62 -14.66 -20.62
N VAL A 64 -5.32 -14.29 -19.38
CA VAL A 64 -6.31 -14.23 -18.29
C VAL A 64 -6.83 -12.81 -18.16
N SER A 65 -8.15 -12.66 -17.97
CA SER A 65 -8.81 -11.36 -17.78
C SER A 65 -8.45 -10.30 -18.84
N GLY A 66 -8.22 -10.74 -20.09
CA GLY A 66 -7.84 -9.85 -21.19
C GLY A 66 -6.47 -9.16 -21.01
N GLY A 67 -5.60 -9.68 -20.14
CA GLY A 67 -4.29 -9.10 -19.84
C GLY A 67 -4.34 -7.90 -18.89
N ARG A 68 -5.41 -7.77 -18.09
CA ARG A 68 -5.63 -6.62 -17.17
C ARG A 68 -4.43 -6.35 -16.25
N TRP A 69 -3.75 -7.40 -15.78
CA TRP A 69 -2.61 -7.30 -14.86
C TRP A 69 -1.30 -7.85 -15.44
N SER A 70 -1.19 -7.92 -16.77
CA SER A 70 -0.04 -8.53 -17.44
C SER A 70 0.99 -7.52 -17.96
N TYR A 71 0.79 -6.22 -17.73
CA TYR A 71 1.70 -5.18 -18.22
C TYR A 71 3.01 -5.18 -17.43
N VAL A 72 4.12 -5.45 -18.10
CA VAL A 72 5.43 -5.73 -17.49
C VAL A 72 5.95 -4.56 -16.65
N PRO A 73 5.94 -3.29 -17.11
CA PRO A 73 6.41 -2.17 -16.30
C PRO A 73 5.67 -2.03 -14.97
N THR A 74 4.35 -2.27 -14.95
CA THR A 74 3.58 -2.29 -13.70
C THR A 74 4.03 -3.42 -12.77
N ARG A 75 4.26 -4.63 -13.29
CA ARG A 75 4.76 -5.77 -12.48
C ARG A 75 6.14 -5.47 -11.87
N LEU A 76 7.03 -4.84 -12.63
CA LEU A 76 8.36 -4.44 -12.17
C LEU A 76 8.28 -3.36 -11.08
N TYR A 77 7.42 -2.35 -11.26
CA TYR A 77 7.18 -1.34 -10.23
C TYR A 77 6.73 -1.98 -8.92
N TYR A 78 5.66 -2.79 -8.95
CA TYR A 78 5.17 -3.44 -7.73
C TYR A 78 6.26 -4.30 -7.08
N ALA A 79 7.07 -5.04 -7.86
CA ALA A 79 8.16 -5.87 -7.34
C ALA A 79 9.24 -5.11 -6.56
N GLN A 80 9.44 -3.81 -6.83
CA GLN A 80 10.41 -2.96 -6.12
C GLN A 80 9.94 -2.53 -4.74
N HIS A 81 8.62 -2.47 -4.53
CA HIS A 81 8.01 -1.97 -3.30
C HIS A 81 7.64 -3.09 -2.33
N ARG A 82 7.61 -2.75 -1.04
CA ARG A 82 7.20 -3.56 0.11
C ARG A 82 6.05 -2.94 0.88
N LEU A 83 5.79 -1.65 0.67
CA LEU A 83 4.68 -0.92 1.25
C LEU A 83 3.68 -0.57 0.16
N PHE A 84 2.40 -0.85 0.41
CA PHE A 84 1.31 -0.45 -0.47
C PHE A 84 0.15 0.10 0.33
N THR A 85 -0.54 1.09 -0.23
CA THR A 85 -1.70 1.70 0.42
C THR A 85 -2.82 1.95 -0.57
N ASP A 86 -4.05 1.68 -0.16
CA ASP A 86 -5.23 2.01 -0.96
C ASP A 86 -6.45 2.32 -0.06
N ILE A 87 -7.42 3.04 -0.61
CA ILE A 87 -8.73 3.27 0.02
C ILE A 87 -9.65 2.07 -0.24
N THR A 88 -10.41 1.66 0.77
CA THR A 88 -11.32 0.50 0.66
C THR A 88 -12.65 0.84 -0.01
N ALA A 89 -12.90 2.10 -0.33
CA ALA A 89 -14.21 2.62 -0.76
C ALA A 89 -14.59 2.25 -2.21
N GLY A 90 -13.65 1.76 -3.02
CA GLY A 90 -13.86 1.41 -4.42
C GLY A 90 -13.69 -0.08 -4.65
N ALA A 91 -14.78 -0.81 -4.91
CA ALA A 91 -14.72 -2.27 -5.09
C ALA A 91 -13.90 -2.67 -6.33
N SER A 92 -13.92 -1.87 -7.40
CA SER A 92 -13.14 -2.16 -8.61
C SER A 92 -11.66 -1.82 -8.42
N GLU A 93 -11.38 -0.69 -7.78
CA GLU A 93 -10.03 -0.23 -7.47
C GLU A 93 -9.34 -1.19 -6.51
N TYR A 94 -10.02 -1.57 -5.43
CA TYR A 94 -9.52 -2.55 -4.47
C TYR A 94 -9.29 -3.92 -5.12
N TYR A 95 -10.17 -4.32 -6.05
CA TYR A 95 -9.99 -5.56 -6.82
C TYR A 95 -8.73 -5.53 -7.67
N ASP A 96 -8.47 -4.43 -8.38
CA ASP A 96 -7.23 -4.25 -9.14
C ASP A 96 -6.00 -4.25 -8.21
N PHE A 97 -6.09 -3.53 -7.10
CA PHE A 97 -5.03 -3.44 -6.10
C PHE A 97 -4.59 -4.81 -5.56
N VAL A 98 -5.52 -5.64 -5.09
CA VAL A 98 -5.18 -6.96 -4.53
C VAL A 98 -4.58 -7.90 -5.59
N HIS A 99 -5.05 -7.81 -6.84
CA HIS A 99 -4.47 -8.58 -7.94
C HIS A 99 -3.08 -8.07 -8.29
N ASP A 100 -2.90 -6.76 -8.33
CA ASP A 100 -1.64 -6.12 -8.68
C ASP A 100 -0.53 -6.50 -7.71
N ILE A 101 -0.82 -6.58 -6.41
CA ILE A 101 0.18 -6.94 -5.39
C ILE A 101 0.29 -8.45 -5.14
N GLY A 102 -0.57 -9.26 -5.76
CA GLY A 102 -0.50 -10.72 -5.68
C GLY A 102 -1.19 -11.34 -4.47
N LEU A 103 -2.17 -10.64 -3.88
CA LEU A 103 -2.86 -11.03 -2.65
C LEU A 103 -4.35 -11.35 -2.84
N GLU A 104 -4.76 -11.74 -4.04
CA GLU A 104 -6.17 -12.07 -4.32
C GLU A 104 -6.67 -13.25 -3.48
N GLU A 105 -5.87 -14.29 -3.30
CA GLU A 105 -6.25 -15.47 -2.51
C GLU A 105 -6.42 -15.12 -1.02
N GLU A 106 -5.61 -14.17 -0.53
CA GLU A 106 -5.58 -13.76 0.86
C GLU A 106 -6.63 -12.67 1.20
N LEU A 107 -6.90 -11.77 0.26
CA LEU A 107 -7.72 -10.57 0.50
C LEU A 107 -8.95 -10.42 -0.40
N GLY A 108 -9.03 -11.14 -1.52
CA GLY A 108 -10.07 -10.99 -2.54
C GLY A 108 -11.49 -11.29 -2.06
N HIS A 109 -11.62 -12.03 -0.95
CA HIS A 109 -12.91 -12.33 -0.30
C HIS A 109 -13.09 -11.64 1.06
N SER A 110 -12.08 -10.90 1.54
CA SER A 110 -12.19 -10.17 2.79
C SER A 110 -13.07 -8.94 2.55
N SER A 111 -14.26 -8.91 3.14
CA SER A 111 -15.05 -7.68 3.18
C SER A 111 -14.33 -6.71 4.11
N THR A 112 -13.46 -5.87 3.55
CA THR A 112 -12.76 -4.84 4.33
C THR A 112 -13.72 -3.75 4.80
N GLU A 113 -14.92 -3.66 4.18
CA GLU A 113 -15.96 -2.71 4.53
C GLU A 113 -16.69 -3.09 5.83
N PRO A 114 -16.60 -2.26 6.88
CA PRO A 114 -17.41 -2.40 8.07
C PRO A 114 -18.88 -2.11 7.73
N LYS A 115 -19.76 -3.10 7.87
CA LYS A 115 -21.19 -2.98 7.50
C LYS A 115 -21.99 -2.07 8.44
N ASP A 116 -21.49 -1.83 9.65
CA ASP A 116 -22.18 -1.08 10.72
C ASP A 116 -21.48 0.24 11.10
N GLU A 117 -20.49 0.70 10.32
CA GLU A 117 -19.81 1.97 10.57
C GLU A 117 -20.40 3.11 9.73
N SER A 118 -20.28 4.34 10.23
CA SER A 118 -20.77 5.52 9.50
C SER A 118 -20.06 5.68 8.15
N GLN A 119 -20.73 6.31 7.19
CA GLN A 119 -20.19 6.50 5.84
C GLN A 119 -18.81 7.19 5.85
N ILE A 120 -18.59 8.14 6.75
CA ILE A 120 -17.31 8.84 6.90
C ILE A 120 -16.19 7.87 7.31
N ILE A 121 -16.48 6.96 8.24
CA ILE A 121 -15.48 5.97 8.69
C ILE A 121 -15.20 4.98 7.55
N ARG A 122 -16.22 4.52 6.83
CA ARG A 122 -16.05 3.62 5.67
C ARG A 122 -15.21 4.26 4.56
N LEU A 123 -15.49 5.51 4.20
CA LEU A 123 -14.75 6.25 3.16
C LEU A 123 -13.34 6.65 3.60
N GLY A 124 -13.11 6.79 4.91
CA GLY A 124 -11.82 7.15 5.48
C GLY A 124 -10.89 5.96 5.73
N GLN A 125 -11.34 4.72 5.50
CA GLN A 125 -10.54 3.54 5.77
C GLN A 125 -9.49 3.33 4.67
N ILE A 126 -8.25 3.14 5.11
CA ILE A 126 -7.09 2.89 4.28
C ILE A 126 -6.54 1.53 4.64
N VAL A 127 -6.36 0.68 3.65
CA VAL A 127 -5.62 -0.57 3.76
C VAL A 127 -4.15 -0.27 3.54
N VAL A 128 -3.33 -0.81 4.44
CA VAL A 128 -1.87 -0.72 4.40
C VAL A 128 -1.34 -2.14 4.36
N VAL A 129 -0.62 -2.47 3.29
CA VAL A 129 0.01 -3.77 3.09
C VAL A 129 1.51 -3.61 3.27
N VAL A 130 2.09 -4.38 4.17
CA VAL A 130 3.53 -4.45 4.41
C VAL A 130 4.01 -5.86 4.13
N MET A 131 4.90 -6.00 3.15
CA MET A 131 5.52 -7.26 2.77
C MET A 131 6.94 -7.35 3.33
N GLN A 132 7.36 -8.57 3.71
CA GLN A 132 8.72 -8.88 4.12
C GLN A 132 9.23 -7.98 5.27
N ALA A 133 8.34 -7.58 6.17
CA ALA A 133 8.65 -6.88 7.40
C ALA A 133 7.55 -7.15 8.44
N LYS A 134 7.89 -6.99 9.72
CA LYS A 134 6.94 -7.08 10.83
C LYS A 134 6.69 -5.69 11.41
N ILE A 135 5.46 -5.21 11.29
CA ILE A 135 4.97 -3.95 11.87
C ILE A 135 5.07 -4.05 13.39
N GLU A 136 5.72 -3.07 14.00
CA GLU A 136 5.76 -2.87 15.45
C GLU A 136 4.80 -1.76 15.88
N LYS A 137 4.76 -0.66 15.11
CA LYS A 137 3.96 0.52 15.43
C LYS A 137 3.50 1.23 14.16
N VAL A 138 2.36 1.91 14.25
CA VAL A 138 1.88 2.85 13.24
C VAL A 138 1.67 4.18 13.93
N LEU A 139 2.33 5.23 13.42
CA LEU A 139 2.36 6.55 14.03
C LEU A 139 1.99 7.60 12.98
N THR A 140 1.40 8.72 13.39
CA THR A 140 0.98 9.79 12.49
C THR A 140 1.40 11.17 13.00
N SER A 141 1.66 12.07 12.05
CA SER A 141 1.83 13.50 12.32
C SER A 141 1.43 14.29 11.08
N GLY A 142 0.33 15.04 11.16
CA GLY A 142 -0.25 15.73 10.01
C GLY A 142 -0.55 14.74 8.87
N ASN A 143 -0.05 15.03 7.68
CA ASN A 143 -0.23 14.20 6.49
C ASN A 143 0.82 13.08 6.32
N GLN A 144 1.57 12.76 7.37
CA GLN A 144 2.53 11.64 7.38
C GLN A 144 2.07 10.50 8.29
N VAL A 145 2.24 9.28 7.80
CA VAL A 145 2.06 8.02 8.53
C VAL A 145 3.38 7.25 8.50
N VAL A 146 3.95 7.00 9.67
CA VAL A 146 5.18 6.23 9.83
C VAL A 146 4.84 4.83 10.36
N ILE A 147 5.17 3.83 9.56
CA ILE A 147 5.01 2.41 9.88
C ILE A 147 6.38 1.90 10.31
N VAL A 148 6.57 1.76 11.61
CA VAL A 148 7.80 1.22 12.18
C VAL A 148 7.74 -0.29 12.06
N ALA A 149 8.70 -0.89 11.36
CA ALA A 149 8.74 -2.33 11.14
C ALA A 149 10.17 -2.88 11.16
N ARG A 150 10.31 -4.15 11.55
CA ARG A 150 11.56 -4.89 11.41
C ARG A 150 11.58 -5.68 10.10
N PRO A 151 12.57 -5.47 9.22
CA PRO A 151 12.71 -6.27 8.00
C PRO A 151 12.76 -7.78 8.27
N LYS A 152 12.14 -8.55 7.38
CA LYS A 152 12.12 -10.02 7.37
C LYS A 152 12.39 -10.50 5.94
N ARG A 153 12.69 -11.80 5.79
CA ARG A 153 12.82 -12.42 4.46
C ARG A 153 11.48 -12.73 3.82
N ASN A 154 10.53 -13.15 4.65
CA ASN A 154 9.18 -13.56 4.29
C ASN A 154 8.16 -12.81 5.15
N GLY A 155 6.90 -12.97 4.81
CA GLY A 155 5.75 -12.54 5.56
C GLY A 155 5.00 -11.39 4.90
N VAL A 156 3.73 -11.28 5.25
CA VAL A 156 2.87 -10.16 4.89
C VAL A 156 1.99 -9.80 6.07
N GLN A 157 1.86 -8.50 6.34
CA GLN A 157 0.92 -7.95 7.29
C GLN A 157 0.05 -6.91 6.58
N VAL A 158 -1.25 -7.00 6.81
CA VAL A 158 -2.23 -6.06 6.29
C VAL A 158 -2.95 -5.44 7.46
N VAL A 159 -2.88 -4.12 7.56
CA VAL A 159 -3.56 -3.36 8.61
C VAL A 159 -4.47 -2.32 8.00
N THR A 160 -5.49 -1.90 8.74
CA THR A 160 -6.32 -0.75 8.36
C THR A 160 -6.14 0.37 9.35
N VAL A 161 -5.90 1.56 8.81
CA VAL A 161 -5.94 2.83 9.53
C VAL A 161 -7.07 3.68 8.96
N ASN A 162 -7.55 4.65 9.73
CA ASN A 162 -8.63 5.52 9.29
C ASN A 162 -8.18 6.98 9.27
N LYS A 163 -8.43 7.68 8.14
CA LYS A 163 -8.13 9.11 7.97
C LYS A 163 -8.69 9.97 9.10
N VAL A 164 -9.86 9.63 9.64
CA VAL A 164 -10.48 10.39 10.75
C VAL A 164 -9.63 10.38 12.02
N ASN A 165 -8.79 9.35 12.20
CA ASN A 165 -7.94 9.19 13.37
C ASN A 165 -6.52 9.73 13.16
N MET A 166 -6.18 10.18 11.96
CA MET A 166 -4.81 10.60 11.61
C MET A 166 -4.50 12.04 12.00
N MET A 167 -5.54 12.87 12.23
CA MET A 167 -5.40 14.30 12.51
C MET A 167 -4.58 15.03 11.41
N LEU A 168 -5.03 14.91 10.16
CA LEU A 168 -4.36 15.50 9.00
C LEU A 168 -4.26 17.04 9.12
N ASP A 169 -3.15 17.60 8.67
CA ASP A 169 -2.93 19.06 8.64
C ASP A 169 -3.74 19.70 7.50
N ASP A 170 -3.83 19.02 6.35
CA ASP A 170 -4.64 19.44 5.21
C ASP A 170 -5.35 18.23 4.58
N GLN A 171 -6.67 18.29 4.46
CA GLN A 171 -7.50 17.24 3.87
C GLN A 171 -7.35 17.13 2.34
N LYS A 172 -6.75 18.13 1.69
CA LYS A 172 -6.54 18.19 0.23
C LYS A 172 -5.16 17.67 -0.19
N GLU A 173 -4.19 17.66 0.73
CA GLU A 173 -2.87 17.12 0.45
C GLU A 173 -2.89 15.59 0.48
N ALA A 174 -1.94 14.99 -0.23
CA ALA A 174 -1.72 13.55 -0.16
C ALA A 174 -1.28 13.13 1.25
N ILE A 175 -1.47 11.85 1.56
CA ILE A 175 -0.96 11.24 2.78
C ILE A 175 0.28 10.43 2.41
N LEU A 176 1.42 10.77 3.00
CA LEU A 176 2.66 10.04 2.81
C LEU A 176 2.76 8.92 3.86
N PHE A 177 2.80 7.68 3.41
CA PHE A 177 3.09 6.53 4.23
C PHE A 177 4.55 6.12 4.06
N GLN A 178 5.27 5.96 5.16
CA GLN A 178 6.70 5.61 5.17
C GLN A 178 6.89 4.33 5.97
N LEU A 179 7.48 3.32 5.36
CA LEU A 179 7.91 2.10 6.03
C LEU A 179 9.35 2.31 6.50
N VAL A 180 9.57 2.26 7.82
CA VAL A 180 10.86 2.62 8.41
C VAL A 180 11.33 1.58 9.43
N THR A 181 12.64 1.52 9.64
CA THR A 181 13.23 0.77 10.75
C THR A 181 12.91 1.43 12.11
N PRO A 182 13.09 0.74 13.24
CA PRO A 182 12.99 1.36 14.57
C PRO A 182 13.93 2.55 14.79
N GLU A 183 15.04 2.60 14.05
CA GLU A 183 16.03 3.69 14.06
C GLU A 183 15.60 4.88 13.19
N GLY A 184 14.54 4.73 12.40
CA GLY A 184 13.98 5.78 11.54
C GLY A 184 14.55 5.82 10.12
N ASP A 185 15.27 4.79 9.69
CA ASP A 185 15.75 4.67 8.31
C ASP A 185 14.60 4.21 7.40
N GLU A 186 14.38 4.94 6.30
CA GLU A 186 13.33 4.61 5.35
C GLU A 186 13.69 3.39 4.50
N ILE A 187 12.76 2.43 4.44
CA ILE A 187 12.86 1.22 3.63
C ILE A 187 12.08 1.41 2.34
N ASP A 188 10.88 2.01 2.43
CA ASP A 188 9.96 2.22 1.32
C ASP A 188 8.91 3.28 1.66
N TYR A 189 8.19 3.78 0.66
CA TYR A 189 7.09 4.73 0.84
C TYR A 189 5.93 4.48 -0.12
N SER A 190 4.76 5.01 0.23
CA SER A 190 3.58 5.05 -0.62
C SER A 190 2.85 6.38 -0.41
N VAL A 191 2.26 6.92 -1.46
CA VAL A 191 1.54 8.21 -1.41
C VAL A 191 0.09 7.99 -1.80
N LEU A 192 -0.83 8.38 -0.92
CA LEU A 192 -2.28 8.23 -1.10
C LEU A 192 -3.01 9.56 -1.24
#